data_AF-A0ABD2RUP2-F1
#
_entry.id   AF-A0ABD2RUP2-F1
#
_cell.length_a   1.000
_cell.length_b   1.000
_cell.length_c   1.000
_cell.angle_alpha   90.00
_cell.angle_beta   90.00
_cell.angle_gamma   90.00
#
_symmetry.space_group_name_H-M   'P 1'
#
loop_
_entity.id
_entity.type
_entity.pdbx_description
1 polymer ?
#
loop_
_entity_poly.entity_id
_entity_poly.type
_entity_poly.pdbx_seq_one_letter_code
_entity_poly.pdbx_strand_id
1 'polypeptide(L)'
;MGTGRMVCPLLGLGLIKPPDSLRPFYLPQNHGGSYGHLTLNVSEHIDDCLGPVDAEDKQDQDLVIADKKGPLVVSTGPAVFYPNPPNPSKVLYINKKEAPLLRVERGVQVKFSIQAGHDVAFYITSDPLGGNATLRNMSETIYFGGPEAQGVQATPTELVWAPDRNTPDLVYYQSLYAQKMGWKVQVVDAGLPDMYNSSVVLDDQQVTFFWTLAENSISIAARGEKKSGYLAIGFGRGMVNSYAYVGWVDDTGNGKVSTYWIDGRDASNIHPTNENLTHARCKSENGIITMEFTRPLRPSCDLDDKPECNNIVDPTTPLKVIWAMGAQWSVDHLSVRNMHSVTSSRPIRVLLMRGSAEAEEDLRPVLAVHGFMMFLAWGILLPGGILAARYLKHIKGDGWFQIHVYLQYSGLSIVFLGFLFAVAELRGLSFSSLHVKFGMLAIILAIAQPINAYLRPKKPGAGEGVSSKRRVWEYIHVIVGRGAIVVGIAALITGMKHLGERYGDEDVHRLMWALILWIFVGVLTVIYLEYRERKKRPDRISGRSNWVLGSGEEEDTDLLSPSQAMAEKDSGSSDCMEVQLEPMGR
;
A
#
# COMPACT_ATOMS: atom_id res chain seq x y z
N MET A 1 9.50 -47.48 50.93
CA MET A 1 10.10 -47.98 52.20
C MET A 1 11.50 -48.46 51.90
N GLY A 2 12.49 -47.80 52.50
CA GLY A 2 13.92 -47.99 52.25
C GLY A 2 14.68 -46.74 52.68
N THR A 3 14.61 -46.40 53.97
CA THR A 3 15.28 -45.23 54.54
C THR A 3 16.78 -45.51 54.67
N GLY A 4 17.58 -44.95 53.76
CA GLY A 4 19.03 -44.89 53.91
C GLY A 4 19.38 -43.94 55.06
N ARG A 5 19.97 -44.48 56.14
CA ARG A 5 20.52 -43.67 57.24
C ARG A 5 21.91 -43.18 56.85
N MET A 6 22.08 -41.87 56.69
CA MET A 6 23.40 -41.26 56.63
C MET A 6 23.68 -40.56 57.97
N VAL A 7 24.74 -40.99 58.66
CA VAL A 7 25.20 -40.39 59.92
C VAL A 7 26.32 -39.43 59.57
N CYS A 8 26.06 -38.13 59.72
CA CYS A 8 27.08 -37.08 59.52
C CYS A 8 27.48 -36.52 60.90
N PRO A 9 28.76 -36.56 61.30
CA PRO A 9 29.21 -35.89 62.51
C PRO A 9 29.40 -34.38 62.22
N LEU A 10 28.65 -33.52 62.91
CA LEU A 10 28.89 -32.08 62.89
C LEU A 10 30.07 -31.73 63.80
N LEU A 11 31.10 -31.10 63.21
CA LEU A 11 32.18 -30.44 63.94
C LEU A 11 31.66 -29.07 64.40
N GLY A 12 31.62 -28.82 65.71
CA GLY A 12 31.04 -27.60 66.27
C GLY A 12 31.76 -26.31 65.85
N LEU A 13 31.00 -25.30 65.46
CA LEU A 13 31.47 -23.93 65.24
C LEU A 13 31.73 -23.26 66.60
N GLY A 14 33.00 -22.98 66.90
CA GLY A 14 33.43 -22.18 68.04
C GLY A 14 34.62 -21.29 67.64
N LEU A 15 34.70 -20.09 68.23
CA LEU A 15 35.77 -19.13 67.94
C LEU A 15 37.14 -19.69 68.34
N ILE A 16 38.02 -19.89 67.36
CA ILE A 16 39.41 -20.34 67.54
C ILE A 16 40.26 -19.13 67.97
N LYS A 17 40.95 -19.22 69.11
CA LYS A 17 41.96 -18.22 69.54
C LYS A 17 43.27 -18.45 68.76
N PRO A 18 44.00 -17.41 68.31
CA PRO A 18 45.23 -17.59 67.55
C PRO A 18 46.38 -18.18 68.39
N PRO A 19 47.33 -18.90 67.75
CA PRO A 19 48.37 -19.71 68.43
C PRO A 19 49.48 -18.88 69.09
N ASP A 20 50.09 -19.43 70.14
CA ASP A 20 51.32 -18.94 70.77
C ASP A 20 52.41 -20.04 70.73
N SER A 21 53.65 -19.57 70.66
CA SER A 21 54.95 -20.24 70.48
C SER A 21 55.25 -21.47 71.33
N LEU A 22 54.45 -21.77 72.36
CA LEU A 22 54.72 -22.86 73.29
C LEU A 22 53.98 -24.16 72.98
N ARG A 23 52.91 -24.15 72.15
CA ARG A 23 52.06 -25.34 71.93
C ARG A 23 51.50 -25.41 70.49
N PRO A 24 52.14 -26.16 69.57
CA PRO A 24 51.79 -26.17 68.15
C PRO A 24 50.59 -27.05 67.75
N PHE A 25 50.04 -27.90 68.64
CA PHE A 25 48.86 -28.72 68.35
C PHE A 25 47.94 -28.87 69.58
N TYR A 26 46.64 -28.65 69.40
CA TYR A 26 45.62 -29.07 70.38
C TYR A 26 44.47 -29.84 69.74
N LEU A 27 44.15 -30.99 70.36
CA LEU A 27 42.81 -31.57 70.37
C LEU A 27 41.88 -30.69 71.23
N PRO A 28 40.60 -30.53 70.87
CA PRO A 28 39.66 -29.72 71.63
C PRO A 28 39.42 -30.33 73.01
N GLN A 29 39.77 -29.61 74.07
CA GLN A 29 39.43 -29.99 75.45
C GLN A 29 38.17 -29.25 75.92
N ASN A 30 37.26 -30.03 76.50
CA ASN A 30 35.99 -29.69 77.15
C ASN A 30 34.81 -29.31 76.25
N HIS A 31 34.13 -30.34 75.71
CA HIS A 31 32.69 -30.29 75.56
C HIS A 31 32.04 -30.80 76.85
N GLY A 32 31.28 -29.93 77.51
CA GLY A 32 30.38 -30.33 78.58
C GLY A 32 29.27 -31.24 78.04
N GLY A 33 29.16 -32.43 78.61
CA GLY A 33 27.91 -33.02 79.09
C GLY A 33 26.79 -33.43 78.13
N SER A 34 26.79 -33.13 76.83
CA SER A 34 25.69 -33.59 75.96
C SER A 34 26.14 -33.86 74.52
N TYR A 35 26.65 -35.05 74.29
CA TYR A 35 26.61 -35.68 72.97
C TYR A 35 25.19 -36.18 72.73
N GLY A 36 24.50 -35.58 71.76
CA GLY A 36 23.18 -36.00 71.31
C GLY A 36 23.23 -36.36 69.83
N HIS A 37 22.65 -37.51 69.47
CA HIS A 37 22.29 -37.77 68.08
C HIS A 37 21.04 -36.97 67.75
N LEU A 38 21.22 -35.86 67.04
CA LEU A 38 20.09 -35.19 66.40
C LEU A 38 19.69 -36.03 65.19
N THR A 39 18.57 -36.74 65.31
CA THR A 39 17.93 -37.35 64.15
C THR A 39 17.15 -36.25 63.45
N LEU A 40 17.79 -35.55 62.52
CA LEU A 40 17.09 -34.65 61.60
C LEU A 40 16.25 -35.52 60.69
N ASN A 41 14.93 -35.52 60.90
CA ASN A 41 14.00 -35.81 59.82
C ASN A 41 14.12 -34.64 58.86
N VAL A 42 15.04 -34.75 57.90
CA VAL A 42 15.02 -33.91 56.72
C VAL A 42 13.70 -34.28 56.05
N SER A 43 12.68 -33.43 56.22
CA SER A 43 11.49 -33.46 55.38
C SER A 43 11.94 -33.44 53.92
N GLU A 44 11.10 -33.97 53.03
CA GLU A 44 11.29 -34.08 51.58
C GLU A 44 12.45 -33.29 51.00
N HIS A 45 13.26 -33.98 50.19
CA HIS A 45 14.30 -33.35 49.40
C HIS A 45 13.65 -32.33 48.44
N ILE A 46 13.54 -31.09 48.90
CA ILE A 46 13.13 -29.96 48.10
C ILE A 46 14.41 -29.44 47.46
N ASP A 47 14.71 -29.96 46.26
CA ASP A 47 15.77 -29.41 45.41
C ASP A 47 15.15 -28.28 44.57
N ASP A 48 14.97 -27.11 45.20
CA ASP A 48 14.37 -25.92 44.56
C ASP A 48 15.30 -25.29 43.49
N CYS A 49 16.51 -25.81 43.31
CA CYS A 49 17.51 -25.32 42.38
C CYS A 49 17.47 -26.08 41.04
N LEU A 50 16.34 -25.98 40.33
CA LEU A 50 16.10 -26.69 39.06
C LEU A 50 16.65 -25.97 37.81
N GLY A 51 17.29 -24.81 37.99
CA GLY A 51 17.83 -23.99 36.90
C GLY A 51 19.31 -24.26 36.60
N PRO A 52 19.83 -23.78 35.47
CA PRO A 52 21.27 -23.71 35.27
C PRO A 52 21.84 -22.70 36.27
N VAL A 53 22.55 -23.18 37.29
CA VAL A 53 23.22 -22.31 38.25
C VAL A 53 24.57 -21.97 37.66
N ASP A 54 24.92 -20.69 37.57
CA ASP A 54 26.27 -20.33 37.15
C ASP A 54 27.23 -20.69 38.30
N ALA A 55 28.23 -21.54 38.02
CA ALA A 55 29.25 -21.90 39.00
C ALA A 55 30.01 -20.65 39.50
N GLU A 56 30.31 -20.56 40.80
CA GLU A 56 31.00 -19.42 41.43
C GLU A 56 32.43 -19.24 40.89
N ASP A 57 33.10 -20.33 40.47
CA ASP A 57 34.48 -20.35 40.00
C ASP A 57 34.62 -20.34 38.46
N LYS A 58 33.72 -19.65 37.76
CA LYS A 58 33.70 -19.67 36.29
C LYS A 58 34.88 -18.91 35.69
N GLN A 59 35.69 -19.59 34.86
CA GLN A 59 36.58 -18.92 33.91
C GLN A 59 35.79 -18.39 32.69
N ASP A 60 36.41 -17.51 31.89
CA ASP A 60 35.80 -16.92 30.70
C ASP A 60 35.08 -17.99 29.86
N GLN A 61 33.76 -17.84 29.76
CA GLN A 61 32.93 -18.85 29.14
C GLN A 61 33.12 -18.84 27.63
N ASP A 62 33.47 -19.99 27.09
CA ASP A 62 33.69 -20.16 25.67
C ASP A 62 32.39 -19.87 24.87
N LEU A 63 32.47 -18.92 23.94
CA LEU A 63 31.40 -18.59 22.99
C LEU A 63 31.66 -19.31 21.66
N VAL A 64 30.62 -19.94 21.12
CA VAL A 64 30.60 -20.50 19.76
C VAL A 64 29.48 -19.81 19.00
N ILE A 65 29.82 -19.17 17.88
CA ILE A 65 28.84 -18.57 16.97
C ILE A 65 28.61 -19.55 15.83
N ALA A 66 27.37 -19.95 15.61
CA ALA A 66 26.98 -20.81 14.51
C ALA A 66 26.94 -19.98 13.21
N ASP A 67 27.98 -20.07 12.38
CA ASP A 67 28.05 -19.39 11.09
C ASP A 67 27.79 -20.34 9.92
N LYS A 68 27.44 -19.80 8.74
CA LYS A 68 27.18 -20.59 7.51
C LYS A 68 28.41 -21.36 6.98
N LYS A 69 29.60 -21.21 7.59
CA LYS A 69 30.88 -21.63 7.00
C LYS A 69 31.22 -23.11 7.21
N GLY A 70 30.62 -23.79 8.20
CA GLY A 70 30.86 -25.21 8.42
C GLY A 70 29.97 -25.85 9.49
N PRO A 71 29.88 -27.20 9.53
CA PRO A 71 29.10 -27.88 10.55
C PRO A 71 29.75 -27.77 11.94
N LEU A 72 28.93 -27.54 12.96
CA LEU A 72 29.33 -27.59 14.35
C LEU A 72 29.51 -29.04 14.77
N VAL A 73 30.72 -29.42 15.18
CA VAL A 73 31.01 -30.79 15.61
C VAL A 73 30.63 -30.92 17.08
N VAL A 74 29.66 -31.79 17.36
CA VAL A 74 29.21 -32.12 18.71
C VAL A 74 29.86 -33.43 19.15
N SER A 75 30.67 -33.40 20.18
CA SER A 75 31.30 -34.59 20.76
C SER A 75 31.09 -34.63 22.27
N THR A 76 31.65 -35.62 22.95
CA THR A 76 31.54 -35.75 24.41
C THR A 76 32.89 -35.95 25.06
N GLY A 77 33.05 -35.46 26.29
CA GLY A 77 34.25 -35.61 27.09
C GLY A 77 33.96 -35.48 28.59
N PRO A 78 34.97 -35.67 29.45
CA PRO A 78 34.82 -35.49 30.90
C PRO A 78 34.53 -34.03 31.26
N ALA A 79 33.71 -33.79 32.29
CA ALA A 79 33.50 -32.44 32.83
C ALA A 79 34.76 -31.98 33.59
N VAL A 80 35.34 -30.85 33.20
CA VAL A 80 36.47 -30.22 33.89
C VAL A 80 36.05 -28.88 34.46
N PHE A 81 35.49 -28.01 33.63
CA PHE A 81 35.03 -26.66 33.98
C PHE A 81 33.55 -26.46 33.62
N TYR A 82 32.73 -27.45 33.96
CA TYR A 82 31.32 -27.44 33.59
C TYR A 82 30.56 -26.31 34.31
N PRO A 83 29.85 -25.45 33.56
CA PRO A 83 29.27 -24.24 34.12
C PRO A 83 28.00 -24.45 34.95
N ASN A 84 27.42 -25.65 34.96
CA ASN A 84 26.15 -25.98 35.62
C ASN A 84 26.32 -27.07 36.71
N PRO A 85 26.59 -26.72 37.98
CA PRO A 85 26.73 -27.75 39.00
C PRO A 85 25.42 -28.53 39.23
N PRO A 86 25.48 -29.80 39.67
CA PRO A 86 26.69 -30.59 39.92
C PRO A 86 27.33 -31.10 38.63
N ASN A 87 28.66 -31.27 38.64
CA ASN A 87 29.42 -31.73 37.48
C ASN A 87 29.06 -33.18 37.14
N PRO A 88 28.50 -33.46 35.95
CA PRO A 88 28.28 -34.82 35.50
C PRO A 88 29.62 -35.47 35.15
N SER A 89 29.65 -36.80 35.01
CA SER A 89 30.85 -37.52 34.57
C SER A 89 31.24 -37.22 33.13
N LYS A 90 30.28 -36.83 32.29
CA LYS A 90 30.43 -36.61 30.84
C LYS A 90 29.56 -35.42 30.42
N VAL A 91 30.11 -34.54 29.57
CA VAL A 91 29.43 -33.34 29.04
C VAL A 91 29.59 -33.25 27.52
N LEU A 92 28.76 -32.44 26.90
CA LEU A 92 28.82 -32.11 25.48
C LEU A 92 29.92 -31.09 25.21
N TYR A 93 30.72 -31.37 24.18
CA TYR A 93 31.70 -30.47 23.60
C TYR A 93 31.21 -30.02 22.23
N ILE A 94 31.35 -28.73 21.92
CA ILE A 94 31.04 -28.18 20.59
C ILE A 94 32.31 -27.55 20.04
N ASN A 95 32.76 -28.01 18.88
CA ASN A 95 34.03 -27.58 18.27
C ASN A 95 35.22 -27.65 19.24
N LYS A 96 35.29 -28.74 20.03
CA LYS A 96 36.31 -29.00 21.07
C LYS A 96 36.28 -28.08 22.29
N LYS A 97 35.25 -27.23 22.44
CA LYS A 97 35.03 -26.41 23.64
C LYS A 97 34.05 -27.11 24.57
N GLU A 98 34.32 -27.08 25.88
CA GLU A 98 33.48 -27.72 26.90
C GLU A 98 32.22 -26.88 27.14
N ALA A 99 31.04 -27.47 26.91
CA ALA A 99 29.73 -26.85 27.18
C ALA A 99 29.65 -25.33 26.87
N PRO A 100 30.08 -24.87 25.67
CA PRO A 100 30.16 -23.44 25.36
C PRO A 100 28.78 -22.81 25.29
N LEU A 101 28.71 -21.49 25.47
CA LEU A 101 27.53 -20.72 25.10
C LEU A 101 27.40 -20.75 23.57
N LEU A 102 26.30 -21.29 23.06
CA LEU A 102 26.05 -21.35 21.62
C LEU A 102 25.22 -20.15 21.20
N ARG A 103 25.66 -19.37 20.21
CA ARG A 103 24.90 -18.29 19.61
C ARG A 103 24.45 -18.66 18.21
N VAL A 104 23.14 -18.62 17.96
CA VAL A 104 22.51 -18.95 16.67
C VAL A 104 21.63 -17.80 16.21
N GLU A 105 21.47 -17.64 14.89
CA GLU A 105 20.65 -16.58 14.30
C GLU A 105 19.35 -17.16 13.72
N ARG A 106 18.20 -16.55 14.01
CA ARG A 106 16.88 -17.01 13.50
C ARG A 106 16.80 -16.92 11.98
N GLY A 107 16.31 -17.95 11.31
CA GLY A 107 16.25 -18.02 9.84
C GLY A 107 17.56 -18.46 9.19
N VAL A 108 18.66 -18.54 9.95
CA VAL A 108 19.94 -19.06 9.44
C VAL A 108 20.03 -20.56 9.71
N GLN A 109 20.21 -21.34 8.65
CA GLN A 109 20.45 -22.79 8.78
C GLN A 109 21.83 -23.07 9.40
N VAL A 110 21.82 -23.78 10.51
CA VAL A 110 22.98 -24.31 11.23
C VAL A 110 23.05 -25.81 11.03
N LYS A 111 24.24 -26.32 10.70
CA LYS A 111 24.50 -27.75 10.57
C LYS A 111 25.23 -28.27 11.81
N PHE A 112 24.79 -29.38 12.36
CA PHE A 112 25.43 -30.09 13.46
C PHE A 112 25.90 -31.46 12.97
N SER A 113 27.15 -31.81 13.27
CA SER A 113 27.72 -33.14 13.05
C SER A 113 27.87 -33.82 14.41
N ILE A 114 26.96 -34.74 14.73
CA ILE A 114 26.90 -35.40 16.03
C ILE A 114 27.84 -36.61 16.07
N GLN A 115 28.82 -36.54 16.96
CA GLN A 115 29.91 -37.49 17.20
C GLN A 115 30.02 -37.82 18.71
N ALA A 116 28.90 -37.79 19.43
CA ALA A 116 28.79 -37.84 20.89
C ALA A 116 28.72 -39.27 21.50
N GLY A 117 28.45 -40.29 20.69
CA GLY A 117 28.18 -41.65 21.18
C GLY A 117 26.77 -42.13 20.86
N HIS A 118 26.55 -43.45 20.99
CA HIS A 118 25.22 -44.05 20.92
C HIS A 118 24.41 -43.84 22.21
N ASP A 119 25.06 -43.44 23.30
CA ASP A 119 24.47 -43.16 24.61
C ASP A 119 24.12 -41.68 24.81
N VAL A 120 24.39 -40.83 23.81
CA VAL A 120 24.22 -39.37 23.91
C VAL A 120 23.49 -38.87 22.67
N ALA A 121 22.16 -38.90 22.73
CA ALA A 121 21.30 -38.26 21.73
C ALA A 121 21.24 -36.75 21.99
N PHE A 122 21.58 -35.94 20.98
CA PHE A 122 21.64 -34.48 21.08
C PHE A 122 20.27 -33.86 20.76
N TYR A 123 19.81 -32.93 21.58
CA TYR A 123 18.59 -32.18 21.31
C TYR A 123 18.61 -30.78 21.92
N ILE A 124 17.76 -29.90 21.41
CA ILE A 124 17.57 -28.55 21.91
C ILE A 124 16.15 -28.43 22.44
N THR A 125 16.03 -27.96 23.68
CA THR A 125 14.80 -27.95 24.46
C THR A 125 14.61 -26.65 25.23
N SER A 126 13.38 -26.37 25.67
CA SER A 126 13.08 -25.31 26.63
C SER A 126 13.52 -25.65 28.05
N ASP A 127 13.77 -26.94 28.35
CA ASP A 127 14.14 -27.40 29.69
C ASP A 127 15.67 -27.26 29.97
N PRO A 128 16.05 -26.60 31.07
CA PRO A 128 17.47 -26.39 31.39
C PRO A 128 18.21 -27.64 31.86
N LEU A 129 17.51 -28.70 32.26
CA LEU A 129 18.10 -29.91 32.83
C LEU A 129 18.33 -31.01 31.81
N GLY A 130 17.52 -31.12 30.76
CA GLY A 130 17.61 -32.20 29.80
C GLY A 130 17.17 -33.56 30.36
N GLY A 131 17.60 -34.64 29.71
CA GLY A 131 17.39 -36.01 30.17
C GLY A 131 15.93 -36.49 30.10
N ASN A 132 15.18 -36.02 29.10
CA ASN A 132 13.76 -36.30 28.87
C ASN A 132 12.87 -35.86 30.06
N ALA A 133 12.32 -34.65 29.96
CA ALA A 133 11.51 -34.03 31.02
C ALA A 133 10.26 -34.86 31.39
N THR A 134 9.74 -35.65 30.45
CA THR A 134 8.58 -36.54 30.67
C THR A 134 8.84 -37.54 31.80
N LEU A 135 10.08 -38.02 31.95
CA LEU A 135 10.46 -38.93 33.03
C LEU A 135 10.39 -38.27 34.41
N ARG A 136 10.45 -36.94 34.45
CA ARG A 136 10.34 -36.12 35.66
C ARG A 136 8.93 -35.56 35.86
N ASN A 137 7.92 -36.06 35.11
CA ASN A 137 6.55 -35.55 35.12
C ASN A 137 6.46 -34.04 34.79
N MET A 138 7.37 -33.55 33.94
CA MET A 138 7.44 -32.17 33.48
C MET A 138 7.24 -32.13 31.95
N SER A 139 6.65 -31.04 31.45
CA SER A 139 6.54 -30.79 30.01
C SER A 139 7.75 -30.03 29.49
N GLU A 140 8.32 -30.45 28.37
CA GLU A 140 9.33 -29.70 27.62
C GLU A 140 8.92 -29.49 26.17
N THR A 141 9.44 -28.43 25.54
CA THR A 141 9.30 -28.20 24.10
C THR A 141 10.61 -28.52 23.42
N ILE A 142 10.60 -29.49 22.52
CA ILE A 142 11.77 -29.87 21.73
C ILE A 142 11.77 -29.00 20.47
N TYR A 143 12.80 -28.18 20.30
CA TYR A 143 12.99 -27.31 19.13
C TYR A 143 13.77 -28.00 18.02
N PHE A 144 14.63 -28.97 18.36
CA PHE A 144 15.52 -29.64 17.42
C PHE A 144 16.12 -30.91 18.03
N GLY A 145 16.40 -31.91 17.18
CA GLY A 145 16.95 -33.20 17.62
C GLY A 145 15.91 -34.12 18.26
N GLY A 146 16.37 -35.24 18.84
CA GLY A 146 15.49 -36.29 19.31
C GLY A 146 16.24 -37.59 19.64
N PRO A 147 15.55 -38.69 19.97
CA PRO A 147 16.17 -40.00 20.27
C PRO A 147 17.09 -40.52 19.15
N GLU A 148 16.76 -40.18 17.90
CA GLU A 148 17.49 -40.53 16.69
C GLU A 148 18.76 -39.68 16.46
N ALA A 149 18.93 -38.58 17.20
CA ALA A 149 20.06 -37.66 17.10
C ALA A 149 21.33 -38.17 17.81
N GLN A 150 21.56 -39.48 17.79
CA GLN A 150 22.77 -40.13 18.29
C GLN A 150 23.74 -40.35 17.14
N GLY A 151 25.04 -40.20 17.37
CA GLY A 151 26.05 -40.34 16.31
C GLY A 151 27.44 -40.54 16.88
N VAL A 152 28.32 -41.19 16.12
CA VAL A 152 29.68 -41.53 16.57
C VAL A 152 30.72 -40.98 15.60
N GLN A 153 31.98 -40.91 16.02
CA GLN A 153 33.05 -40.37 15.17
C GLN A 153 33.22 -41.13 13.84
N ALA A 154 32.99 -42.45 13.83
CA ALA A 154 33.08 -43.28 12.62
C ALA A 154 31.91 -43.07 11.64
N THR A 155 30.73 -42.73 12.16
CA THR A 155 29.49 -42.49 11.41
C THR A 155 28.73 -41.35 12.09
N PRO A 156 29.10 -40.09 11.80
CA PRO A 156 28.46 -38.93 12.40
C PRO A 156 27.03 -38.79 11.91
N THR A 157 26.14 -38.35 12.78
CA THR A 157 24.75 -38.01 12.41
C THR A 157 24.69 -36.53 12.09
N GLU A 158 24.33 -36.19 10.85
CA GLU A 158 24.18 -34.80 10.42
C GLU A 158 22.74 -34.33 10.64
N LEU A 159 22.60 -33.20 11.33
CA LEU A 159 21.31 -32.57 11.59
C LEU A 159 21.36 -31.11 11.19
N VAL A 160 20.26 -30.59 10.64
CA VAL A 160 20.15 -29.20 10.20
C VAL A 160 19.04 -28.52 10.97
N TRP A 161 19.38 -27.42 11.63
CA TRP A 161 18.44 -26.60 12.39
C TRP A 161 18.39 -25.20 11.82
N ALA A 162 17.19 -24.68 11.58
CA ALA A 162 16.97 -23.25 11.35
C ALA A 162 16.04 -22.75 12.47
N PRO A 163 16.56 -22.05 13.49
CA PRO A 163 15.72 -21.48 14.52
C PRO A 163 14.70 -20.55 13.85
N ASP A 164 13.43 -20.78 14.10
CA ASP A 164 12.37 -19.95 13.55
C ASP A 164 12.05 -18.77 14.50
N ARG A 165 11.08 -17.94 14.10
CA ARG A 165 10.61 -16.83 14.95
C ARG A 165 9.95 -17.27 16.26
N ASN A 166 9.51 -18.53 16.36
CA ASN A 166 8.82 -19.07 17.53
C ASN A 166 9.82 -19.62 18.56
N THR A 167 11.07 -19.80 18.16
CA THR A 167 12.16 -20.22 19.04
C THR A 167 12.49 -19.07 20.01
N PRO A 168 12.42 -19.26 21.34
CA PRO A 168 12.73 -18.25 22.35
C PRO A 168 14.17 -17.74 22.25
N ASP A 169 14.45 -16.56 22.81
CA ASP A 169 15.81 -15.97 22.83
C ASP A 169 16.82 -16.83 23.62
N LEU A 170 16.32 -17.64 24.55
CA LEU A 170 17.12 -18.57 25.35
C LEU A 170 16.49 -19.96 25.30
N VAL A 171 17.24 -20.92 24.78
CA VAL A 171 16.92 -22.36 24.82
C VAL A 171 18.16 -23.12 25.29
N TYR A 172 18.07 -24.44 25.45
CA TYR A 172 19.16 -25.26 26.00
C TYR A 172 19.45 -26.43 25.09
N TYR A 173 20.72 -26.67 24.80
CA TYR A 173 21.14 -27.92 24.17
C TYR A 173 21.50 -28.92 25.26
N GLN A 174 20.99 -30.14 25.16
CA GLN A 174 21.12 -31.16 26.19
C GLN A 174 21.28 -32.56 25.58
N SER A 175 21.53 -33.55 26.44
CA SER A 175 21.36 -34.96 26.06
C SER A 175 19.97 -35.44 26.41
N LEU A 176 19.34 -36.21 25.53
CA LEU A 176 18.02 -36.79 25.81
C LEU A 176 18.09 -37.89 26.90
N TYR A 177 19.20 -38.62 26.99
CA TYR A 177 19.31 -39.78 27.89
C TYR A 177 19.91 -39.44 29.26
N ALA A 178 20.50 -38.26 29.40
CA ALA A 178 21.15 -37.86 30.64
C ALA A 178 20.97 -36.37 30.92
N GLN A 179 20.76 -36.06 32.20
CA GLN A 179 20.51 -34.71 32.68
C GLN A 179 21.82 -33.93 32.84
N LYS A 180 21.74 -32.60 32.73
CA LYS A 180 22.81 -31.63 32.92
C LYS A 180 24.06 -31.94 32.09
N MET A 181 23.89 -32.33 30.82
CA MET A 181 25.01 -32.66 29.93
C MET A 181 25.36 -31.55 28.92
N GLY A 182 24.55 -30.50 28.82
CA GLY A 182 24.78 -29.38 27.91
C GLY A 182 24.50 -28.03 28.57
N TRP A 183 24.27 -26.99 27.77
CA TRP A 183 24.23 -25.61 28.25
C TRP A 183 23.28 -24.70 27.44
N LYS A 184 23.42 -23.39 27.59
CA LYS A 184 22.59 -22.33 27.02
C LYS A 184 22.85 -22.16 25.52
N VAL A 185 21.77 -21.94 24.76
CA VAL A 185 21.76 -21.43 23.39
C VAL A 185 21.11 -20.04 23.42
N GLN A 186 21.86 -19.03 22.99
CA GLN A 186 21.33 -17.69 22.72
C GLN A 186 20.87 -17.62 21.26
N VAL A 187 19.58 -17.43 21.08
CA VAL A 187 18.96 -17.24 19.77
C VAL A 187 18.81 -15.75 19.55
N VAL A 188 19.49 -15.23 18.54
CA VAL A 188 19.41 -13.82 18.15
C VAL A 188 18.65 -13.69 16.84
N ASP A 189 17.99 -12.56 16.62
CA ASP A 189 17.32 -12.30 15.34
C ASP A 189 18.37 -12.18 14.22
N ALA A 190 18.19 -12.89 13.09
CA ALA A 190 18.90 -12.54 11.87
C ALA A 190 18.25 -11.31 11.21
N GLY A 191 18.81 -10.85 10.10
CA GLY A 191 18.14 -9.83 9.29
C GLY A 191 16.76 -10.31 8.84
N LEU A 192 15.78 -9.39 8.80
CA LEU A 192 14.44 -9.66 8.26
C LEU A 192 14.42 -10.45 6.93
N PRO A 193 15.34 -10.23 5.97
CA PRO A 193 15.39 -11.01 4.73
C PRO A 193 15.64 -12.51 4.92
N ASP A 194 16.35 -12.92 5.97
CA ASP A 194 16.62 -14.34 6.25
C ASP A 194 15.45 -14.99 7.04
N MET A 195 14.60 -14.21 7.68
CA MET A 195 13.47 -14.69 8.49
C MET A 195 12.16 -14.86 7.70
N TYR A 196 12.03 -14.20 6.54
CA TYR A 196 10.82 -14.18 5.73
C TYR A 196 11.07 -14.69 4.32
N ASN A 197 10.13 -15.47 3.77
CA ASN A 197 10.29 -16.08 2.45
C ASN A 197 10.23 -15.06 1.30
N SER A 198 9.54 -13.95 1.51
CA SER A 198 9.30 -12.94 0.48
C SER A 198 9.34 -11.54 1.07
N SER A 199 9.79 -10.60 0.26
CA SER A 199 9.85 -9.19 0.63
C SER A 199 9.62 -8.31 -0.58
N VAL A 200 9.08 -7.13 -0.33
CA VAL A 200 8.88 -6.10 -1.33
C VAL A 200 9.00 -4.72 -0.70
N VAL A 201 9.55 -3.80 -1.48
CA VAL A 201 9.60 -2.39 -1.10
C VAL A 201 8.28 -1.74 -1.54
N LEU A 202 7.60 -1.10 -0.61
CA LEU A 202 6.34 -0.40 -0.87
C LEU A 202 6.59 0.96 -1.56
N ASP A 203 5.50 1.69 -1.85
CA ASP A 203 5.54 2.98 -2.56
C ASP A 203 6.55 3.95 -1.94
N ASP A 204 7.19 4.77 -2.79
CA ASP A 204 8.25 5.72 -2.45
C ASP A 204 9.50 5.14 -1.76
N GLN A 205 9.67 3.80 -1.78
CA GLN A 205 10.83 3.11 -1.20
C GLN A 205 11.09 3.39 0.28
N GLN A 206 10.03 3.63 1.05
CA GLN A 206 10.14 4.07 2.43
C GLN A 206 9.79 3.01 3.47
N VAL A 207 9.10 1.95 3.05
CA VAL A 207 8.71 0.85 3.92
C VAL A 207 8.95 -0.45 3.17
N THR A 208 9.68 -1.36 3.80
CA THR A 208 9.89 -2.71 3.28
C THR A 208 8.92 -3.65 3.98
N PHE A 209 8.12 -4.35 3.17
CA PHE A 209 7.09 -5.30 3.59
C PHE A 209 7.58 -6.72 3.36
N PHE A 210 7.59 -7.53 4.41
CA PHE A 210 8.04 -8.91 4.41
C PHE A 210 6.88 -9.83 4.77
N TRP A 211 6.82 -11.01 4.15
CA TRP A 211 5.81 -11.99 4.52
C TRP A 211 6.27 -13.44 4.31
N THR A 212 5.64 -14.32 5.09
CA THR A 212 5.71 -15.77 4.94
C THR A 212 4.30 -16.33 5.07
N LEU A 213 3.88 -17.07 4.04
CA LEU A 213 2.60 -17.76 4.02
C LEU A 213 2.71 -19.14 4.67
N ALA A 214 1.72 -19.49 5.48
CA ALA A 214 1.43 -20.84 5.94
C ALA A 214 0.03 -21.24 5.47
N GLU A 215 -0.40 -22.48 5.73
CA GLU A 215 -1.68 -23.01 5.22
C GLU A 215 -2.88 -22.11 5.57
N ASN A 216 -2.98 -21.68 6.84
CA ASN A 216 -4.11 -20.88 7.35
C ASN A 216 -3.72 -19.53 7.96
N SER A 217 -2.44 -19.13 7.88
CA SER A 217 -1.96 -17.88 8.48
C SER A 217 -0.93 -17.18 7.59
N ILE A 218 -0.81 -15.88 7.79
CA ILE A 218 0.23 -15.06 7.19
C ILE A 218 1.03 -14.39 8.30
N SER A 219 2.34 -14.45 8.13
CA SER A 219 3.31 -13.82 9.01
C SER A 219 3.85 -12.60 8.29
N ILE A 220 3.84 -11.45 8.94
CA ILE A 220 4.16 -10.17 8.32
C ILE A 220 5.23 -9.48 9.16
N ALA A 221 6.17 -8.82 8.47
CA ALA A 221 6.97 -7.76 9.06
C ALA A 221 6.91 -6.52 8.17
N ALA A 222 6.95 -5.35 8.80
CA ALA A 222 7.10 -4.08 8.13
C ALA A 222 8.21 -3.29 8.81
N ARG A 223 9.15 -2.79 8.01
CA ARG A 223 10.28 -1.98 8.46
C ARG A 223 10.26 -0.65 7.73
N GLY A 224 10.35 0.45 8.49
CA GLY A 224 10.57 1.77 7.92
C GLY A 224 12.03 1.94 7.44
N GLU A 225 12.25 2.76 6.43
CA GLU A 225 13.59 3.17 6.00
C GLU A 225 13.99 4.54 6.56
N LYS A 226 13.06 5.21 7.24
CA LYS A 226 13.27 6.51 7.91
C LYS A 226 12.89 6.45 9.38
N LYS A 227 13.42 7.42 10.12
CA LYS A 227 13.09 7.61 11.53
C LYS A 227 11.62 7.99 11.69
N SER A 228 10.93 7.31 12.60
CA SER A 228 9.52 7.56 12.92
C SER A 228 9.23 7.18 14.37
N GLY A 229 8.18 7.75 14.95
CA GLY A 229 7.68 7.30 16.26
C GLY A 229 6.69 6.14 16.15
N TYR A 230 6.02 6.01 15.01
CA TYR A 230 5.23 4.83 14.67
C TYR A 230 5.32 4.50 13.17
N LEU A 231 5.07 3.24 12.87
CA LEU A 231 4.88 2.74 11.51
C LEU A 231 3.48 2.13 11.43
N ALA A 232 2.75 2.47 10.38
CA ALA A 232 1.44 1.90 10.08
C ALA A 232 1.44 1.26 8.69
N ILE A 233 0.87 0.08 8.58
CA ILE A 233 0.52 -0.55 7.30
C ILE A 233 -0.99 -0.73 7.23
N GLY A 234 -1.57 -0.52 6.06
CA GLY A 234 -3.00 -0.65 5.84
C GLY A 234 -3.32 -1.59 4.69
N PHE A 235 -4.37 -2.40 4.85
CA PHE A 235 -4.94 -3.21 3.77
C PHE A 235 -6.13 -2.47 3.19
N GLY A 236 -5.96 -1.94 1.98
CA GLY A 236 -6.93 -1.09 1.33
C GLY A 236 -6.37 -0.30 0.16
N ARG A 237 -7.21 0.52 -0.47
CA ARG A 237 -6.81 1.42 -1.57
C ARG A 237 -6.30 2.78 -1.08
N GLY A 238 -6.66 3.15 0.14
CA GLY A 238 -6.36 4.41 0.80
C GLY A 238 -6.78 4.30 2.27
N MET A 239 -6.64 5.39 3.02
CA MET A 239 -6.92 5.40 4.46
C MET A 239 -8.37 5.01 4.79
N VAL A 240 -9.35 5.57 4.06
CA VAL A 240 -10.77 5.27 4.27
C VAL A 240 -11.12 3.86 3.77
N ASN A 241 -11.88 3.12 4.58
CA ASN A 241 -12.24 1.72 4.38
C ASN A 241 -11.02 0.78 4.32
N SER A 242 -10.07 0.97 5.24
CA SER A 242 -8.89 0.11 5.36
C SER A 242 -8.71 -0.45 6.76
N TYR A 243 -8.13 -1.65 6.82
CA TYR A 243 -7.68 -2.25 8.08
C TYR A 243 -6.22 -1.89 8.28
N ALA A 244 -5.90 -1.24 9.39
CA ALA A 244 -4.56 -0.76 9.69
C ALA A 244 -3.94 -1.52 10.86
N TYR A 245 -2.64 -1.77 10.74
CA TYR A 245 -1.78 -2.31 11.78
C TYR A 245 -0.75 -1.24 12.12
N VAL A 246 -0.72 -0.81 13.37
CA VAL A 246 0.16 0.26 13.82
C VAL A 246 1.12 -0.29 14.86
N GLY A 247 2.41 -0.15 14.60
CA GLY A 247 3.51 -0.50 15.50
C GLY A 247 4.20 0.74 16.04
N TRP A 248 4.40 0.80 17.36
CA TRP A 248 5.15 1.87 18.01
C TRP A 248 5.84 1.35 19.28
N VAL A 249 6.78 2.12 19.81
CA VAL A 249 7.40 1.86 21.11
C VAL A 249 6.85 2.88 22.10
N ASP A 250 6.33 2.39 23.23
CA ASP A 250 5.80 3.28 24.28
C ASP A 250 6.91 3.94 25.11
N ASP A 251 6.54 4.88 25.98
CA ASP A 251 7.48 5.63 26.81
C ASP A 251 8.28 4.74 27.78
N THR A 252 7.80 3.51 28.02
CA THR A 252 8.49 2.51 28.86
C THR A 252 9.50 1.66 28.07
N GLY A 253 9.62 1.89 26.76
CA GLY A 253 10.49 1.13 25.87
C GLY A 253 9.86 -0.18 25.37
N ASN A 254 8.58 -0.43 25.66
CA ASN A 254 7.89 -1.63 25.23
C ASN A 254 7.26 -1.42 23.85
N GLY A 255 7.62 -2.28 22.90
CA GLY A 255 7.02 -2.29 21.57
C GLY A 255 5.62 -2.86 21.58
N LYS A 256 4.67 -2.14 20.97
CA LYS A 256 3.28 -2.57 20.81
C LYS A 256 2.87 -2.57 19.35
N VAL A 257 1.96 -3.48 19.01
CA VAL A 257 1.28 -3.52 17.72
C VAL A 257 -0.21 -3.59 17.99
N SER A 258 -1.00 -2.75 17.33
CA SER A 258 -2.46 -2.75 17.48
C SER A 258 -3.15 -2.63 16.12
N THR A 259 -4.39 -3.10 16.08
CA THR A 259 -5.20 -3.18 14.86
C THR A 259 -6.35 -2.18 14.90
N TYR A 260 -6.67 -1.62 13.75
CA TYR A 260 -7.69 -0.59 13.61
C TYR A 260 -8.49 -0.78 12.32
N TRP A 261 -9.76 -0.38 12.35
CA TRP A 261 -10.60 -0.16 11.19
C TRP A 261 -10.78 1.34 10.98
N ILE A 262 -10.56 1.81 9.75
CA ILE A 262 -10.59 3.24 9.43
C ILE A 262 -11.74 3.52 8.46
N ASP A 263 -12.72 4.32 8.88
CA ASP A 263 -13.90 4.70 8.08
C ASP A 263 -13.90 6.17 7.61
N GLY A 264 -12.83 6.91 7.92
CA GLY A 264 -12.70 8.35 7.64
C GLY A 264 -11.25 8.83 7.75
N ARG A 265 -11.04 10.15 7.66
CA ARG A 265 -9.69 10.76 7.69
C ARG A 265 -9.34 11.42 9.03
N ASP A 266 -10.33 11.63 9.88
CA ASP A 266 -10.15 12.26 11.19
C ASP A 266 -9.80 11.22 12.26
N ALA A 267 -9.20 11.67 13.37
CA ALA A 267 -8.81 10.80 14.47
C ALA A 267 -10.00 10.03 15.09
N SER A 268 -11.22 10.60 15.06
CA SER A 268 -12.45 9.96 15.53
C SER A 268 -12.94 8.80 14.65
N ASN A 269 -12.38 8.66 13.45
CA ASN A 269 -12.74 7.63 12.48
C ASN A 269 -11.79 6.43 12.49
N ILE A 270 -10.93 6.35 13.51
CA ILE A 270 -9.99 5.26 13.71
C ILE A 270 -10.51 4.42 14.86
N HIS A 271 -11.08 3.27 14.53
CA HIS A 271 -11.73 2.38 15.49
C HIS A 271 -10.80 1.23 15.84
N PRO A 272 -10.41 1.02 17.11
CA PRO A 272 -9.60 -0.13 17.49
C PRO A 272 -10.36 -1.44 17.25
N THR A 273 -9.68 -2.43 16.68
CA THR A 273 -10.22 -3.78 16.44
C THR A 273 -9.53 -4.81 17.32
N ASN A 274 -10.15 -5.98 17.51
CA ASN A 274 -9.57 -7.06 18.28
C ASN A 274 -9.32 -8.29 17.40
N GLU A 275 -8.22 -8.26 16.62
CA GLU A 275 -7.78 -9.42 15.83
C GLU A 275 -6.89 -10.36 16.66
N ASN A 276 -6.96 -11.67 16.39
CA ASN A 276 -6.09 -12.67 17.01
C ASN A 276 -4.67 -12.61 16.43
N LEU A 277 -3.89 -11.63 16.87
CA LEU A 277 -2.49 -11.49 16.53
C LEU A 277 -1.62 -12.35 17.45
N THR A 278 -0.74 -13.14 16.85
CA THR A 278 0.30 -13.89 17.57
C THR A 278 1.68 -13.37 17.20
N HIS A 279 2.65 -13.52 18.09
CA HIS A 279 4.03 -13.06 17.86
C HIS A 279 4.13 -11.57 17.50
N ALA A 280 3.22 -10.76 18.03
CA ALA A 280 3.20 -9.32 17.82
C ALA A 280 4.36 -8.67 18.59
N ARG A 281 5.30 -8.07 17.86
CA ARG A 281 6.47 -7.39 18.41
C ARG A 281 6.77 -6.14 17.62
N CYS A 282 7.26 -5.12 18.32
CA CYS A 282 7.74 -3.91 17.69
C CYS A 282 9.09 -3.53 18.33
N LYS A 283 10.06 -3.14 17.50
CA LYS A 283 11.39 -2.70 17.95
C LYS A 283 11.71 -1.37 17.27
N SER A 284 12.39 -0.49 18.00
CA SER A 284 12.97 0.74 17.45
C SER A 284 14.48 0.66 17.52
N GLU A 285 15.14 0.60 16.36
CA GLU A 285 16.60 0.61 16.26
C GLU A 285 17.05 1.88 15.52
N ASN A 286 17.86 2.71 16.17
CA ASN A 286 18.29 4.01 15.61
C ASN A 286 17.12 4.93 15.19
N GLY A 287 15.95 4.77 15.81
CA GLY A 287 14.72 5.49 15.48
C GLY A 287 13.92 4.91 14.30
N ILE A 288 14.38 3.80 13.72
CA ILE A 288 13.63 3.07 12.69
C ILE A 288 12.73 2.06 13.37
N ILE A 289 11.44 2.14 13.09
CA ILE A 289 10.44 1.20 13.59
C ILE A 289 10.38 -0.04 12.70
N THR A 290 10.49 -1.20 13.34
CA THR A 290 10.18 -2.51 12.76
C THR A 290 9.03 -3.12 13.56
N MET A 291 7.96 -3.51 12.89
CA MET A 291 6.86 -4.26 13.50
C MET A 291 6.73 -5.63 12.83
N GLU A 292 6.35 -6.62 13.62
CA GLU A 292 6.18 -7.99 13.18
C GLU A 292 4.98 -8.60 13.90
N PHE A 293 4.18 -9.38 13.18
CA PHE A 293 3.05 -10.09 13.75
C PHE A 293 2.61 -11.23 12.83
N THR A 294 1.86 -12.17 13.38
CA THR A 294 1.23 -13.26 12.64
C THR A 294 -0.27 -13.19 12.84
N ARG A 295 -1.02 -13.34 11.75
CA ARG A 295 -2.48 -13.34 11.76
C ARG A 295 -3.06 -14.48 10.93
N PRO A 296 -4.26 -14.98 11.24
CA PRO A 296 -4.94 -15.93 10.38
C PRO A 296 -5.33 -15.28 9.04
N LEU A 297 -5.41 -16.07 7.96
CA LEU A 297 -5.88 -15.58 6.65
C LEU A 297 -7.36 -15.17 6.69
N ARG A 298 -8.16 -15.92 7.46
CA ARG A 298 -9.56 -15.63 7.77
C ARG A 298 -9.72 -15.46 9.28
N PRO A 299 -10.20 -14.30 9.76
CA PRO A 299 -10.54 -14.12 11.17
C PRO A 299 -11.60 -15.14 11.63
N SER A 300 -11.45 -15.71 12.82
CA SER A 300 -12.49 -16.56 13.43
C SER A 300 -13.50 -15.68 14.16
N CYS A 301 -14.64 -15.42 13.54
CA CYS A 301 -15.70 -14.62 14.12
C CYS A 301 -17.02 -15.39 14.14
N ASP A 302 -17.72 -15.35 15.28
CA ASP A 302 -19.05 -15.96 15.46
C ASP A 302 -20.22 -14.99 15.15
N LEU A 303 -19.92 -13.71 14.83
CA LEU A 303 -20.90 -12.65 14.63
C LEU A 303 -20.50 -11.79 13.42
N ASP A 304 -21.34 -11.75 12.38
CA ASP A 304 -21.15 -10.99 11.12
C ASP A 304 -21.11 -9.45 11.31
N ASP A 305 -21.35 -8.94 12.53
CA ASP A 305 -21.46 -7.50 12.82
C ASP A 305 -20.13 -6.80 13.14
N LYS A 306 -19.03 -7.55 13.31
CA LYS A 306 -17.72 -6.94 13.64
C LYS A 306 -16.93 -6.59 12.37
N PRO A 307 -16.43 -5.35 12.22
CA PRO A 307 -15.73 -4.94 11.00
C PRO A 307 -14.49 -5.79 10.74
N GLU A 308 -13.74 -6.19 11.78
CA GLU A 308 -12.53 -7.01 11.64
C GLU A 308 -12.77 -8.36 10.92
N CYS A 309 -13.99 -8.90 10.93
CA CYS A 309 -14.31 -10.18 10.31
C CYS A 309 -14.29 -10.11 8.78
N ASN A 310 -14.46 -8.91 8.22
CA ASN A 310 -14.36 -8.66 6.80
C ASN A 310 -12.91 -8.48 6.32
N ASN A 311 -11.93 -8.50 7.23
CA ASN A 311 -10.50 -8.40 6.91
C ASN A 311 -9.93 -9.76 6.46
N ILE A 312 -10.45 -10.30 5.37
CA ILE A 312 -10.02 -11.58 4.80
C ILE A 312 -8.86 -11.35 3.84
N VAL A 313 -7.76 -12.10 4.03
CA VAL A 313 -6.62 -12.11 3.11
C VAL A 313 -6.65 -13.41 2.32
N ASP A 314 -6.96 -13.30 1.03
CA ASP A 314 -6.85 -14.41 0.08
C ASP A 314 -5.49 -14.34 -0.64
N PRO A 315 -4.59 -15.32 -0.41
CA PRO A 315 -3.25 -15.35 -1.03
C PRO A 315 -3.27 -15.38 -2.57
N THR A 316 -4.37 -15.84 -3.18
CA THR A 316 -4.50 -15.94 -4.63
C THR A 316 -4.81 -14.60 -5.30
N THR A 317 -5.32 -13.64 -4.52
CA THR A 317 -5.66 -12.30 -5.01
C THR A 317 -4.58 -11.29 -4.64
N PRO A 318 -4.33 -10.25 -5.47
CA PRO A 318 -3.38 -9.21 -5.11
C PRO A 318 -3.84 -8.42 -3.88
N LEU A 319 -3.05 -8.48 -2.80
CA LEU A 319 -3.30 -7.72 -1.58
C LEU A 319 -2.86 -6.26 -1.79
N LYS A 320 -3.77 -5.31 -1.57
CA LYS A 320 -3.44 -3.89 -1.67
C LYS A 320 -2.92 -3.37 -0.35
N VAL A 321 -1.67 -2.92 -0.34
CA VAL A 321 -0.98 -2.43 0.85
C VAL A 321 -0.65 -0.95 0.69
N ILE A 322 -1.03 -0.18 1.70
CA ILE A 322 -0.65 1.23 1.91
C ILE A 322 0.16 1.34 3.19
N TRP A 323 0.88 2.45 3.37
CA TRP A 323 1.67 2.67 4.57
C TRP A 323 1.66 4.14 5.00
N ALA A 324 1.91 4.36 6.28
CA ALA A 324 2.05 5.68 6.87
C ALA A 324 3.06 5.68 8.03
N MET A 325 3.73 6.80 8.24
CA MET A 325 4.66 7.02 9.35
C MET A 325 4.39 8.40 9.96
N GLY A 326 4.51 8.49 11.27
CA GLY A 326 4.34 9.74 12.01
C GLY A 326 5.18 9.81 13.27
N ALA A 327 5.00 10.89 14.03
CA ALA A 327 5.87 11.22 15.15
C ALA A 327 5.49 10.52 16.46
N GLN A 328 4.21 10.27 16.71
CA GLN A 328 3.74 9.68 17.96
C GLN A 328 2.43 8.91 17.77
N TRP A 329 2.31 7.77 18.46
CA TRP A 329 1.07 6.99 18.52
C TRP A 329 0.66 6.75 19.98
N SER A 330 -0.65 6.77 20.23
CA SER A 330 -1.23 6.54 21.55
C SER A 330 -2.59 5.87 21.40
N VAL A 331 -2.85 4.82 22.18
CA VAL A 331 -4.07 3.98 22.04
C VAL A 331 -5.33 4.73 22.50
N ASP A 332 -5.26 5.46 23.61
CA ASP A 332 -6.46 5.95 24.30
C ASP A 332 -6.96 7.31 23.79
N HIS A 333 -6.07 8.15 23.23
CA HIS A 333 -6.37 9.53 22.86
C HIS A 333 -5.73 9.92 21.52
N LEU A 334 -6.35 9.47 20.41
CA LEU A 334 -5.95 9.91 19.08
C LEU A 334 -6.36 11.37 18.84
N SER A 335 -5.41 12.18 18.40
CA SER A 335 -5.59 13.60 18.10
C SER A 335 -4.81 13.98 16.84
N VAL A 336 -4.85 15.26 16.46
CA VAL A 336 -4.04 15.80 15.34
C VAL A 336 -2.55 15.55 15.54
N ARG A 337 -2.07 15.36 16.78
CA ARG A 337 -0.67 15.02 17.05
C ARG A 337 -0.26 13.63 16.54
N ASN A 338 -1.22 12.75 16.33
CA ASN A 338 -1.00 11.40 15.79
C ASN A 338 -1.11 11.35 14.26
N MET A 339 -1.25 12.50 13.61
CA MET A 339 -1.28 12.58 12.16
C MET A 339 0.02 12.06 11.56
N HIS A 340 -0.09 11.29 10.48
CA HIS A 340 1.08 10.85 9.73
C HIS A 340 1.77 12.05 9.09
N SER A 341 3.11 12.04 9.11
CA SER A 341 3.94 13.04 8.40
C SER A 341 4.34 12.57 7.01
N VAL A 342 4.39 11.25 6.80
CA VAL A 342 4.77 10.62 5.52
C VAL A 342 3.85 9.44 5.24
N THR A 343 3.38 9.31 4.01
CA THR A 343 2.44 8.26 3.59
C THR A 343 2.71 7.79 2.18
N SER A 344 2.21 6.61 1.83
CA SER A 344 2.14 6.15 0.45
C SER A 344 1.28 7.08 -0.40
N SER A 345 1.74 7.43 -1.61
CA SER A 345 0.98 8.17 -2.62
C SER A 345 -0.07 7.30 -3.30
N ARG A 346 0.19 5.99 -3.41
CA ARG A 346 -0.69 4.99 -4.03
C ARG A 346 -0.59 3.63 -3.35
N PRO A 347 -1.61 2.76 -3.49
CA PRO A 347 -1.52 1.38 -3.01
C PRO A 347 -0.60 0.53 -3.89
N ILE A 348 0.18 -0.33 -3.25
CA ILE A 348 0.98 -1.36 -3.91
C ILE A 348 0.21 -2.68 -3.89
N ARG A 349 0.12 -3.36 -5.04
CA ARG A 349 -0.53 -4.65 -5.19
C ARG A 349 0.50 -5.77 -4.97
N VAL A 350 0.47 -6.35 -3.78
CA VAL A 350 1.37 -7.44 -3.38
C VAL A 350 0.78 -8.78 -3.80
N LEU A 351 1.49 -9.51 -4.67
CA LEU A 351 1.15 -10.86 -5.12
C LEU A 351 1.78 -11.86 -4.15
N LEU A 352 1.06 -12.20 -3.08
CA LEU A 352 1.58 -12.95 -1.94
C LEU A 352 2.18 -14.32 -2.34
N MET A 353 1.55 -15.04 -3.27
CA MET A 353 2.03 -16.34 -3.76
C MET A 353 3.28 -16.24 -4.66
N ARG A 354 3.47 -15.10 -5.34
CA ARG A 354 4.56 -14.91 -6.30
C ARG A 354 5.82 -14.31 -5.67
N GLY A 355 5.69 -13.70 -4.49
CA GLY A 355 6.82 -13.00 -3.87
C GLY A 355 7.13 -11.65 -4.53
N SER A 356 6.16 -11.05 -5.24
CA SER A 356 6.37 -9.82 -6.02
C SER A 356 5.29 -8.78 -5.71
N ALA A 357 5.53 -7.51 -6.02
CA ALA A 357 4.48 -6.51 -6.03
C ALA A 357 4.54 -5.61 -7.26
N GLU A 358 3.39 -5.06 -7.60
CA GLU A 358 3.21 -4.14 -8.72
C GLU A 358 2.57 -2.86 -8.17
N ALA A 359 3.13 -1.71 -8.53
CA ALA A 359 2.50 -0.43 -8.21
C ALA A 359 1.23 -0.29 -9.05
N GLU A 360 0.12 0.13 -8.41
CA GLU A 360 -1.05 0.55 -9.17
C GLU A 360 -0.71 1.85 -9.90
N GLU A 361 -0.71 1.84 -11.23
CA GLU A 361 -0.49 3.06 -12.01
C GLU A 361 -1.61 4.06 -11.74
N ASP A 362 -1.25 5.32 -11.51
CA ASP A 362 -2.24 6.37 -11.32
C ASP A 362 -2.69 6.91 -12.68
N LEU A 363 -3.78 6.36 -13.22
CA LEU A 363 -4.37 6.80 -14.48
C LEU A 363 -5.07 8.18 -14.40
N ARG A 364 -5.11 8.82 -13.22
CA ARG A 364 -5.82 10.11 -13.02
C ARG A 364 -5.39 11.20 -14.01
N PRO A 365 -4.09 11.46 -14.24
CA PRO A 365 -3.68 12.56 -15.13
C PRO A 365 -4.15 12.32 -16.57
N VAL A 366 -4.05 11.09 -17.05
CA VAL A 366 -4.46 10.71 -18.41
C VAL A 366 -5.98 10.84 -18.57
N LEU A 367 -6.74 10.33 -17.60
CA LEU A 367 -8.19 10.42 -17.63
C LEU A 367 -8.71 11.86 -17.47
N ALA A 368 -8.00 12.70 -16.71
CA ALA A 368 -8.30 14.13 -16.60
C ALA A 368 -8.11 14.85 -17.94
N VAL A 369 -7.03 14.55 -18.67
CA VAL A 369 -6.77 15.09 -20.02
C VAL A 369 -7.85 14.64 -21.00
N HIS A 370 -8.23 13.34 -20.98
CA HIS A 370 -9.36 12.83 -21.77
C HIS A 370 -10.66 13.60 -21.47
N GLY A 371 -11.01 13.75 -20.18
CA GLY A 371 -12.20 14.47 -19.75
C GLY A 371 -12.22 15.93 -20.22
N PHE A 372 -11.09 16.64 -20.09
CA PHE A 372 -10.95 18.02 -20.55
C PHE A 372 -11.14 18.16 -22.06
N MET A 373 -10.50 17.29 -22.86
CA MET A 373 -10.67 17.28 -24.32
C MET A 373 -12.13 17.02 -24.72
N MET A 374 -12.79 16.06 -24.07
CA MET A 374 -14.20 15.75 -24.34
C MET A 374 -15.12 16.92 -23.97
N PHE A 375 -14.87 17.60 -22.85
CA PHE A 375 -15.61 18.81 -22.47
C PHE A 375 -15.40 19.95 -23.48
N LEU A 376 -14.17 20.20 -23.91
CA LEU A 376 -13.87 21.22 -24.91
C LEU A 376 -14.59 20.94 -26.24
N ALA A 377 -14.63 19.69 -26.69
CA ALA A 377 -15.33 19.33 -27.92
C ALA A 377 -16.86 19.37 -27.78
N TRP A 378 -17.43 18.61 -26.83
CA TRP A 378 -18.88 18.41 -26.70
C TRP A 378 -19.58 19.52 -25.92
N GLY A 379 -18.88 20.22 -25.04
CA GLY A 379 -19.42 21.29 -24.21
C GLY A 379 -19.26 22.69 -24.79
N ILE A 380 -18.32 22.88 -25.73
CA ILE A 380 -17.97 24.21 -26.27
C ILE A 380 -17.98 24.22 -27.81
N LEU A 381 -17.07 23.51 -28.48
CA LEU A 381 -16.82 23.68 -29.92
C LEU A 381 -18.01 23.21 -30.79
N LEU A 382 -18.47 21.96 -30.60
CA LEU A 382 -19.55 21.39 -31.42
C LEU A 382 -20.89 22.12 -31.20
N PRO A 383 -21.33 22.42 -29.96
CA PRO A 383 -22.49 23.29 -29.73
C PRO A 383 -22.29 24.70 -30.30
N GLY A 384 -21.11 25.30 -30.11
CA GLY A 384 -20.76 26.62 -30.63
C GLY A 384 -20.91 26.70 -32.15
N GLY A 385 -20.47 25.66 -32.88
CA GLY A 385 -20.68 25.57 -34.33
C GLY A 385 -22.15 25.51 -34.72
N ILE A 386 -23.01 24.81 -33.95
CA ILE A 386 -24.46 24.77 -34.20
C ILE A 386 -25.10 26.14 -33.94
N LEU A 387 -24.68 26.83 -32.87
CA LEU A 387 -25.15 28.18 -32.56
C LEU A 387 -24.73 29.19 -33.64
N ALA A 388 -23.51 29.08 -34.16
CA ALA A 388 -23.01 29.90 -35.26
C ALA A 388 -23.88 29.73 -36.51
N ALA A 389 -24.17 28.49 -36.91
CA ALA A 389 -25.02 28.21 -38.07
C ALA A 389 -26.47 28.71 -37.93
N ARG A 390 -26.96 28.88 -36.70
CA ARG A 390 -28.30 29.38 -36.42
C ARG A 390 -28.36 30.91 -36.35
N TYR A 391 -27.50 31.50 -35.51
CA TYR A 391 -27.65 32.91 -35.10
C TYR A 391 -26.72 33.89 -35.81
N LEU A 392 -25.62 33.41 -36.41
CA LEU A 392 -24.63 34.27 -37.08
C LEU A 392 -24.90 34.50 -38.58
N LYS A 393 -26.10 34.16 -39.07
CA LYS A 393 -26.50 34.36 -40.48
C LYS A 393 -26.50 35.81 -40.97
N HIS A 394 -26.34 36.78 -40.06
CA HIS A 394 -26.28 38.21 -40.37
C HIS A 394 -24.88 38.68 -40.81
N ILE A 395 -23.84 37.85 -40.63
CA ILE A 395 -22.49 38.13 -41.11
C ILE A 395 -22.50 38.08 -42.65
N LYS A 396 -21.95 39.11 -43.30
CA LYS A 396 -21.91 39.21 -44.77
C LYS A 396 -21.21 38.00 -45.41
N GLY A 397 -21.74 37.52 -46.53
CA GLY A 397 -21.20 36.36 -47.26
C GLY A 397 -21.42 35.01 -46.56
N ASP A 398 -20.48 34.09 -46.75
CA ASP A 398 -20.52 32.73 -46.20
C ASP A 398 -19.81 32.59 -44.83
N GLY A 399 -19.55 33.70 -44.13
CA GLY A 399 -18.80 33.71 -42.86
C GLY A 399 -19.40 32.82 -41.77
N TRP A 400 -20.73 32.76 -41.65
CA TRP A 400 -21.40 31.85 -40.70
C TRP A 400 -21.14 30.37 -41.02
N PHE A 401 -21.04 30.03 -42.30
CA PHE A 401 -20.81 28.67 -42.78
C PHE A 401 -19.36 28.26 -42.53
N GLN A 402 -18.41 29.17 -42.78
CA GLN A 402 -16.99 28.96 -42.44
C GLN A 402 -16.79 28.75 -40.94
N ILE A 403 -17.36 29.61 -40.09
CA ILE A 403 -17.27 29.47 -38.62
C ILE A 403 -17.87 28.13 -38.17
N HIS A 404 -19.04 27.75 -38.70
CA HIS A 404 -19.64 26.44 -38.41
C HIS A 404 -18.67 25.31 -38.77
N VAL A 405 -18.16 25.28 -40.01
CA VAL A 405 -17.28 24.23 -40.51
C VAL A 405 -15.99 24.14 -39.69
N TYR A 406 -15.32 25.26 -39.40
CA TYR A 406 -14.09 25.26 -38.60
C TYR A 406 -14.31 24.76 -37.17
N LEU A 407 -15.41 25.16 -36.52
CA LEU A 407 -15.75 24.67 -35.18
C LEU A 407 -16.12 23.18 -35.19
N GLN A 408 -16.81 22.68 -36.22
CA GLN A 408 -17.12 21.25 -36.34
C GLN A 408 -15.88 20.40 -36.58
N TYR A 409 -14.99 20.80 -37.51
CA TYR A 409 -13.76 20.04 -37.78
C TYR A 409 -12.80 20.07 -36.59
N SER A 410 -12.60 21.22 -35.94
CA SER A 410 -11.77 21.30 -34.74
C SER A 410 -12.33 20.46 -33.58
N GLY A 411 -13.64 20.51 -33.34
CA GLY A 411 -14.31 19.65 -32.36
C GLY A 411 -14.12 18.17 -32.67
N LEU A 412 -14.32 17.76 -33.93
CA LEU A 412 -14.14 16.36 -34.35
C LEU A 412 -12.69 15.88 -34.22
N SER A 413 -11.70 16.72 -34.52
CA SER A 413 -10.29 16.40 -34.31
C SER A 413 -9.96 16.16 -32.83
N ILE A 414 -10.50 16.96 -31.92
CA ILE A 414 -10.31 16.78 -30.47
C ILE A 414 -11.02 15.50 -29.99
N VAL A 415 -12.24 15.21 -30.48
CA VAL A 415 -12.94 13.94 -30.19
C VAL A 415 -12.11 12.75 -30.64
N PHE A 416 -11.55 12.79 -31.84
CA PHE A 416 -10.70 11.71 -32.35
C PHE A 416 -9.45 11.53 -31.49
N LEU A 417 -8.74 12.62 -31.16
CA LEU A 417 -7.55 12.56 -30.31
C LEU A 417 -7.88 12.00 -28.93
N GLY A 418 -8.94 12.47 -28.28
CA GLY A 418 -9.32 11.96 -26.96
C GLY A 418 -9.84 10.52 -27.00
N PHE A 419 -10.42 10.06 -28.11
CA PHE A 419 -10.74 8.64 -28.31
C PHE A 419 -9.48 7.79 -28.41
N LEU A 420 -8.48 8.21 -29.19
CA LEU A 420 -7.19 7.50 -29.28
C LEU A 420 -6.50 7.39 -27.92
N PHE A 421 -6.47 8.48 -27.15
CA PHE A 421 -5.94 8.46 -25.78
C PHE A 421 -6.67 7.45 -24.88
N ALA A 422 -8.00 7.38 -24.95
CA ALA A 422 -8.77 6.43 -24.15
C ALA A 422 -8.50 4.96 -24.53
N VAL A 423 -8.35 4.68 -25.83
CA VAL A 423 -8.07 3.32 -26.33
C VAL A 423 -6.66 2.86 -25.98
N ALA A 424 -5.68 3.74 -26.12
CA ALA A 424 -4.29 3.45 -25.78
C ALA A 424 -4.14 3.12 -24.29
N GLU A 425 -4.84 3.84 -23.43
CA GLU A 425 -4.72 3.72 -21.98
C GLU A 425 -5.45 2.48 -21.42
N LEU A 426 -6.63 2.14 -21.93
CA LEU A 426 -7.42 1.01 -21.41
C LEU A 426 -6.96 -0.36 -21.93
N ARG A 427 -5.85 -0.43 -22.68
CA ARG A 427 -5.35 -1.66 -23.34
C ARG A 427 -6.46 -2.45 -24.07
N GLY A 428 -7.45 -1.75 -24.64
CA GLY A 428 -8.59 -2.34 -25.32
C GLY A 428 -9.92 -1.62 -25.09
N LEU A 429 -10.96 -2.05 -25.81
CA LEU A 429 -12.33 -1.52 -25.72
C LEU A 429 -13.20 -2.45 -24.85
N SER A 430 -13.56 -2.02 -23.64
CA SER A 430 -14.56 -2.73 -22.81
C SER A 430 -15.90 -1.98 -22.80
N PHE A 431 -16.97 -2.65 -23.25
CA PHE A 431 -18.32 -2.08 -23.38
C PHE A 431 -19.18 -2.21 -22.10
N SER A 432 -18.55 -2.26 -20.93
CA SER A 432 -19.24 -2.48 -19.65
C SER A 432 -19.92 -1.23 -19.11
N SER A 433 -19.31 -0.05 -19.29
CA SER A 433 -19.81 1.21 -18.73
C SER A 433 -20.83 1.92 -19.63
N LEU A 434 -21.83 2.56 -19.02
CA LEU A 434 -22.79 3.44 -19.71
C LEU A 434 -22.08 4.59 -20.43
N HIS A 435 -21.00 5.13 -19.84
CA HIS A 435 -20.20 6.19 -20.46
C HIS A 435 -19.64 5.77 -21.81
N VAL A 436 -19.07 4.57 -21.90
CA VAL A 436 -18.51 4.03 -23.16
C VAL A 436 -19.61 3.85 -24.21
N LYS A 437 -20.78 3.35 -23.81
CA LYS A 437 -21.93 3.16 -24.73
C LYS A 437 -22.41 4.48 -25.32
N PHE A 438 -22.63 5.50 -24.49
CA PHE A 438 -23.04 6.83 -24.97
C PHE A 438 -21.93 7.52 -25.74
N GLY A 439 -20.67 7.42 -25.30
CA GLY A 439 -19.51 7.99 -25.99
C GLY A 439 -19.32 7.42 -27.40
N MET A 440 -19.42 6.09 -27.56
CA MET A 440 -19.32 5.44 -28.86
C MET A 440 -20.47 5.84 -29.79
N LEU A 441 -21.71 5.90 -29.26
CA LEU A 441 -22.85 6.39 -30.03
C LEU A 441 -22.65 7.84 -30.48
N ALA A 442 -22.15 8.70 -29.59
CA ALA A 442 -21.87 10.11 -29.91
C ALA A 442 -20.82 10.24 -31.02
N ILE A 443 -19.73 9.47 -30.97
CA ILE A 443 -18.67 9.44 -31.98
C ILE A 443 -19.21 8.98 -33.34
N ILE A 444 -20.01 7.90 -33.36
CA ILE A 444 -20.64 7.40 -34.60
C ILE A 444 -21.52 8.47 -35.24
N LEU A 445 -22.37 9.12 -34.44
CA LEU A 445 -23.23 10.20 -34.92
C LEU A 445 -22.43 11.42 -35.39
N ALA A 446 -21.31 11.74 -34.72
CA ALA A 446 -20.43 12.85 -35.10
C ALA A 446 -19.72 12.60 -36.43
N ILE A 447 -19.21 11.38 -36.68
CA ILE A 447 -18.57 11.02 -37.95
C ILE A 447 -19.59 10.95 -39.10
N ALA A 448 -20.83 10.55 -38.80
CA ALA A 448 -21.90 10.55 -39.78
C ALA A 448 -22.25 11.97 -40.28
N GLN A 449 -22.01 13.02 -39.49
CA GLN A 449 -22.34 14.40 -39.87
C GLN A 449 -21.51 14.92 -41.08
N PRO A 450 -20.17 14.86 -41.10
CA PRO A 450 -19.38 15.23 -42.29
C PRO A 450 -19.70 14.39 -43.53
N ILE A 451 -19.92 13.08 -43.36
CA ILE A 451 -20.30 12.20 -44.49
C ILE A 451 -21.64 12.66 -45.07
N ASN A 452 -22.62 12.92 -44.21
CA ASN A 452 -23.91 13.47 -44.62
C ASN A 452 -23.74 14.85 -45.27
N ALA A 453 -22.84 15.70 -44.75
CA ALA A 453 -22.57 17.02 -45.30
C ALA A 453 -21.91 16.98 -46.69
N TYR A 454 -21.10 15.96 -46.98
CA TYR A 454 -20.53 15.76 -48.31
C TYR A 454 -21.61 15.44 -49.36
N LEU A 455 -22.66 14.72 -48.97
CA LEU A 455 -23.81 14.37 -49.83
C LEU A 455 -24.82 15.54 -49.99
N ARG A 456 -24.46 16.76 -49.57
CA ARG A 456 -25.33 17.94 -49.59
C ARG A 456 -25.78 18.29 -51.02
N PRO A 457 -27.10 18.31 -51.31
CA PRO A 457 -27.61 18.72 -52.62
C PRO A 457 -27.30 20.19 -52.97
N LYS A 458 -27.08 20.49 -54.26
CA LYS A 458 -26.77 21.84 -54.78
C LYS A 458 -27.80 22.89 -54.34
N LYS A 459 -27.35 24.14 -54.22
CA LYS A 459 -28.23 25.29 -53.93
C LYS A 459 -29.16 25.49 -55.12
N PRO A 460 -30.48 25.72 -54.92
CA PRO A 460 -31.35 26.08 -56.03
C PRO A 460 -30.83 27.34 -56.70
N GLY A 461 -30.96 27.41 -58.03
CA GLY A 461 -30.65 28.63 -58.79
C GLY A 461 -31.57 29.78 -58.39
N ALA A 462 -31.20 31.01 -58.74
CA ALA A 462 -32.06 32.18 -58.49
C ALA A 462 -33.44 31.95 -59.13
N GLY A 463 -34.50 31.94 -58.31
CA GLY A 463 -35.88 31.73 -58.77
C GLY A 463 -36.41 30.28 -58.74
N GLU A 464 -35.58 29.26 -58.49
CA GLU A 464 -36.05 27.88 -58.40
C GLU A 464 -36.53 27.48 -57.00
N GLY A 465 -37.64 26.74 -56.93
CA GLY A 465 -38.13 26.17 -55.68
C GLY A 465 -37.14 25.18 -55.06
N VAL A 466 -37.02 25.17 -53.72
CA VAL A 466 -36.11 24.25 -53.02
C VAL A 466 -36.50 22.79 -53.31
N SER A 467 -35.59 22.03 -53.93
CA SER A 467 -35.78 20.59 -54.21
C SER A 467 -36.15 19.81 -52.95
N SER A 468 -37.12 18.90 -53.04
CA SER A 468 -37.55 18.03 -51.93
C SER A 468 -36.38 17.24 -51.31
N LYS A 469 -35.39 16.84 -52.13
CA LYS A 469 -34.17 16.17 -51.67
C LYS A 469 -33.34 17.03 -50.72
N ARG A 470 -33.22 18.34 -51.02
CA ARG A 470 -32.49 19.29 -50.17
C ARG A 470 -33.20 19.54 -48.85
N ARG A 471 -34.53 19.65 -48.87
CA ARG A 471 -35.34 19.81 -47.65
C ARG A 471 -35.23 18.61 -46.72
N VAL A 472 -35.31 17.38 -47.26
CA VAL A 472 -35.14 16.14 -46.47
C VAL A 472 -33.73 16.07 -45.88
N TRP A 473 -32.69 16.37 -46.67
CA TRP A 473 -31.32 16.43 -46.19
C TRP A 473 -31.14 17.44 -45.04
N GLU A 474 -31.70 18.64 -45.16
CA GLU A 474 -31.64 19.67 -44.10
C GLU A 474 -32.27 19.19 -42.79
N TYR A 475 -33.42 18.51 -42.85
CA TYR A 475 -34.05 17.93 -41.65
C TYR A 475 -33.19 16.84 -41.02
N ILE A 476 -32.70 15.89 -41.82
CA ILE A 476 -31.85 14.80 -41.34
C ILE A 476 -30.57 15.36 -40.71
N HIS A 477 -29.90 16.30 -41.37
CA HIS A 477 -28.68 16.92 -40.86
C HIS A 477 -28.91 17.64 -39.52
N VAL A 478 -29.98 18.42 -39.40
CA VAL A 478 -30.29 19.14 -38.15
C VAL A 478 -30.70 18.20 -37.02
N ILE A 479 -31.54 17.20 -37.29
CA ILE A 479 -32.02 16.27 -36.27
C ILE A 479 -30.88 15.40 -35.74
N VAL A 480 -30.10 14.80 -36.65
CA VAL A 480 -28.99 13.93 -36.25
C VAL A 480 -27.88 14.75 -35.57
N GLY A 481 -27.59 15.97 -36.04
CA GLY A 481 -26.62 16.86 -35.40
C GLY A 481 -27.01 17.29 -33.99
N ARG A 482 -28.28 17.66 -33.77
CA ARG A 482 -28.80 17.98 -32.42
C ARG A 482 -28.87 16.75 -31.53
N GLY A 483 -29.26 15.60 -32.08
CA GLY A 483 -29.26 14.32 -31.39
C GLY A 483 -27.86 13.95 -30.89
N ALA A 484 -26.83 14.15 -31.71
CA ALA A 484 -25.44 13.90 -31.34
C ALA A 484 -25.01 14.73 -30.11
N ILE A 485 -25.40 16.00 -30.02
CA ILE A 485 -25.12 16.84 -28.83
C ILE A 485 -25.80 16.29 -27.57
N VAL A 486 -27.06 15.87 -27.66
CA VAL A 486 -27.77 15.30 -26.49
C VAL A 486 -27.07 14.04 -26.00
N VAL A 487 -26.69 13.15 -26.91
CA VAL A 487 -25.94 11.93 -26.57
C VAL A 487 -24.55 12.28 -26.02
N GLY A 488 -23.87 13.28 -26.58
CA GLY A 488 -22.57 13.76 -26.09
C GLY A 488 -22.63 14.33 -24.67
N ILE A 489 -23.67 15.10 -24.34
CA ILE A 489 -23.91 15.59 -22.97
C ILE A 489 -24.15 14.42 -22.01
N ALA A 490 -24.96 13.44 -22.41
CA ALA A 490 -25.16 12.23 -21.60
C ALA A 490 -23.84 11.47 -21.37
N ALA A 491 -22.97 11.40 -22.38
CA ALA A 491 -21.64 10.82 -22.24
C ALA A 491 -20.75 11.61 -21.26
N LEU A 492 -20.78 12.94 -21.26
CA LEU A 492 -20.04 13.77 -20.29
C LEU A 492 -20.50 13.52 -18.85
N ILE A 493 -21.82 13.51 -18.60
CA ILE A 493 -22.39 13.31 -17.26
C ILE A 493 -22.06 11.90 -16.74
N THR A 494 -22.29 10.88 -17.58
CA THR A 494 -21.98 9.48 -17.21
C THR A 494 -20.48 9.25 -17.04
N GLY A 495 -19.63 9.96 -17.78
CA GLY A 495 -18.17 9.93 -17.61
C GLY A 495 -17.72 10.49 -16.27
N MET A 496 -18.26 11.65 -15.88
CA MET A 496 -17.98 12.26 -14.57
C MET A 496 -18.45 11.37 -13.41
N LYS A 497 -19.62 10.75 -13.53
CA LYS A 497 -20.12 9.79 -12.54
C LYS A 497 -19.19 8.57 -12.43
N HIS A 498 -18.77 8.02 -13.56
CA HIS A 498 -17.85 6.88 -13.60
C HIS A 498 -16.48 7.20 -12.99
N LEU A 499 -15.97 8.42 -13.22
CA LEU A 499 -14.74 8.90 -12.59
C LEU A 499 -14.90 9.01 -11.06
N GLY A 500 -16.02 9.55 -10.59
CA GLY A 500 -16.32 9.69 -9.16
C GLY A 500 -16.43 8.35 -8.45
N GLU A 501 -17.12 7.37 -9.05
CA GLU A 501 -17.22 6.00 -8.52
C GLU A 501 -15.85 5.31 -8.44
N ARG A 502 -14.94 5.60 -9.38
CA ARG A 502 -13.61 4.98 -9.43
C ARG A 502 -12.64 5.53 -8.38
N TYR A 503 -12.72 6.83 -8.08
CA TYR A 503 -11.73 7.51 -7.24
C TYR A 503 -12.27 8.05 -5.91
N GLY A 504 -13.59 8.06 -5.69
CA GLY A 504 -14.19 8.43 -4.40
C GLY A 504 -13.91 9.86 -3.95
N ASP A 505 -13.71 10.78 -4.90
CA ASP A 505 -13.17 12.12 -4.64
C ASP A 505 -14.27 13.19 -4.58
N GLU A 506 -14.22 14.05 -3.56
CA GLU A 506 -15.14 15.20 -3.40
C GLU A 506 -14.97 16.21 -4.55
N ASP A 507 -13.77 16.29 -5.12
CA ASP A 507 -13.46 17.18 -6.25
C ASP A 507 -14.29 16.86 -7.49
N VAL A 508 -14.55 15.57 -7.74
CA VAL A 508 -15.38 15.14 -8.88
C VAL A 508 -16.83 15.60 -8.69
N HIS A 509 -17.31 15.63 -7.44
CA HIS A 509 -18.66 16.12 -7.13
C HIS A 509 -18.79 17.62 -7.43
N ARG A 510 -17.79 18.43 -7.06
CA ARG A 510 -17.72 19.86 -7.41
C ARG A 510 -17.70 20.07 -8.92
N LEU A 511 -16.86 19.33 -9.64
CA LEU A 511 -16.76 19.42 -11.10
C LEU A 511 -18.06 18.99 -11.80
N MET A 512 -18.76 17.99 -11.27
CA MET A 512 -20.07 17.56 -11.79
C MET A 512 -21.11 18.69 -11.65
N TRP A 513 -21.18 19.36 -10.50
CA TRP A 513 -22.06 20.52 -10.32
C TRP A 513 -21.70 21.69 -11.25
N ALA A 514 -20.41 21.95 -11.43
CA ALA A 514 -19.94 22.96 -12.39
C ALA A 514 -20.35 22.63 -13.83
N LEU A 515 -20.26 21.36 -14.23
CA LEU A 515 -20.71 20.89 -15.55
C LEU A 515 -22.24 21.05 -15.72
N ILE A 516 -23.03 20.68 -14.71
CA ILE A 516 -24.49 20.86 -14.73
C ILE A 516 -24.86 22.34 -14.85
N LEU A 517 -24.18 23.21 -14.09
CA LEU A 517 -24.36 24.66 -14.17
C LEU A 517 -24.00 25.20 -15.57
N TRP A 518 -22.90 24.74 -16.16
CA TRP A 518 -22.50 25.10 -17.53
C TRP A 518 -23.57 24.73 -18.55
N ILE A 519 -24.11 23.51 -18.48
CA ILE A 519 -25.18 23.05 -19.36
C ILE A 519 -26.43 23.91 -19.16
N PHE A 520 -26.79 24.22 -17.91
CA PHE A 520 -27.94 25.06 -17.58
C PHE A 520 -27.81 26.47 -18.17
N VAL A 521 -26.66 27.12 -18.01
CA VAL A 521 -26.36 28.43 -18.61
C VAL A 521 -26.42 28.36 -20.14
N GLY A 522 -25.90 27.29 -20.74
CA GLY A 522 -25.99 27.05 -22.18
C GLY A 522 -27.44 26.96 -22.67
N VAL A 523 -28.29 26.21 -21.98
CA VAL A 523 -29.72 26.07 -22.30
C VAL A 523 -30.45 27.41 -22.15
N LEU A 524 -30.22 28.15 -21.05
CA LEU A 524 -30.79 29.48 -20.86
C LEU A 524 -30.37 30.46 -21.97
N THR A 525 -29.10 30.40 -22.38
CA THR A 525 -28.60 31.23 -23.49
C THR A 525 -29.32 30.90 -24.79
N VAL A 526 -29.54 29.62 -25.09
CA VAL A 526 -30.32 29.19 -26.27
C VAL A 526 -31.76 29.66 -26.19
N ILE A 527 -32.42 29.53 -25.03
CA ILE A 527 -33.80 30.00 -24.82
C ILE A 527 -33.88 31.52 -25.01
N TYR A 528 -32.93 32.27 -24.46
CA TYR A 528 -32.86 33.72 -24.60
C TYR A 528 -32.66 34.15 -26.06
N LEU A 529 -31.73 33.50 -26.78
CA LEU A 529 -31.49 33.79 -28.19
C LEU A 529 -32.72 33.46 -29.04
N GLU A 530 -33.40 32.34 -28.77
CA GLU A 530 -34.64 31.95 -29.44
C GLU A 530 -35.78 32.95 -29.15
N TYR A 531 -35.93 33.39 -27.90
CA TYR A 531 -36.89 34.41 -27.50
C TYR A 531 -36.65 35.73 -28.24
N ARG A 532 -35.38 36.18 -28.31
CA ARG A 532 -34.98 37.39 -29.04
C ARG A 532 -35.27 37.27 -30.52
N GLU A 533 -35.00 36.12 -31.13
CA GLU A 533 -35.27 35.87 -32.55
C GLU A 533 -36.77 35.85 -32.86
N ARG A 534 -37.59 35.26 -31.96
CA ARG A 534 -39.06 35.32 -32.04
C ARG A 534 -39.61 36.73 -31.87
N LYS A 535 -39.04 37.56 -30.99
CA LYS A 535 -39.45 38.96 -30.80
C LYS A 535 -39.07 39.86 -31.99
N LYS A 536 -38.00 39.55 -32.72
CA LYS A 536 -37.65 40.24 -33.98
C LYS A 536 -38.57 39.88 -35.16
N ARG A 537 -39.34 38.78 -35.09
CA ARG A 537 -40.30 38.39 -36.14
C ARG A 537 -41.53 39.31 -36.25
N PRO A 538 -42.21 39.77 -35.18
CA PRO A 538 -43.37 40.67 -35.31
C PRO A 538 -43.03 42.01 -35.99
N ASP A 539 -41.86 42.61 -35.72
CA ASP A 539 -41.43 43.87 -36.39
C ASP A 539 -41.21 43.70 -37.91
N ARG A 540 -40.97 42.47 -38.36
CA ARG A 540 -40.79 42.16 -39.79
C ARG A 540 -42.11 41.92 -40.52
N ILE A 541 -43.19 41.63 -39.78
CA ILE A 541 -44.53 41.36 -40.33
C ILE A 541 -45.39 42.65 -40.33
N SER A 542 -45.14 43.60 -39.43
CA SER A 542 -45.90 44.86 -39.36
C SER A 542 -45.46 45.94 -40.37
N GLY A 543 -44.36 45.74 -41.12
CA GLY A 543 -43.82 46.69 -42.10
C GLY A 543 -44.05 46.33 -43.58
N ARG A 544 -44.74 45.23 -43.89
CA ARG A 544 -44.99 44.83 -45.29
C ARG A 544 -46.25 43.99 -45.42
N SER A 545 -47.40 44.65 -45.38
CA SER A 545 -48.66 44.09 -45.87
C SER A 545 -48.65 44.05 -47.40
N ASN A 546 -48.10 42.99 -47.99
CA ASN A 546 -48.68 42.36 -49.18
C ASN A 546 -48.03 41.01 -49.44
N TRP A 547 -48.86 39.97 -49.39
CA TRP A 547 -48.53 38.64 -49.89
C TRP A 547 -48.62 38.65 -51.42
N VAL A 548 -47.49 38.71 -52.12
CA VAL A 548 -47.38 38.23 -53.52
C VAL A 548 -45.99 37.64 -53.75
N LEU A 549 -45.99 36.38 -54.22
CA LEU A 549 -44.86 35.67 -54.82
C LEU A 549 -44.36 36.42 -56.06
N GLY A 550 -43.08 36.73 -56.13
CA GLY A 550 -42.49 37.30 -57.34
C GLY A 550 -40.99 37.46 -57.22
N SER A 551 -40.28 36.69 -58.03
CA SER A 551 -38.89 36.86 -58.45
C SER A 551 -38.55 38.32 -58.78
N GLY A 552 -37.33 38.74 -58.43
CA GLY A 552 -36.74 39.97 -58.88
C GLY A 552 -35.37 40.14 -58.25
N GLU A 553 -34.35 39.97 -59.07
CA GLU A 553 -32.96 40.30 -58.79
C GLU A 553 -32.86 41.77 -58.36
N GLU A 554 -32.03 42.06 -57.36
CA GLU A 554 -31.40 43.37 -57.24
C GLU A 554 -29.90 43.11 -57.38
N GLU A 555 -29.42 43.33 -58.60
CA GLU A 555 -28.02 43.46 -58.95
C GLU A 555 -27.40 44.70 -58.28
N ASP A 556 -26.10 44.54 -58.08
CA ASP A 556 -25.13 45.49 -57.59
C ASP A 556 -25.18 46.88 -58.26
N THR A 557 -24.97 47.92 -57.44
CA THR A 557 -24.41 49.20 -57.90
C THR A 557 -23.33 49.64 -56.92
N ASP A 558 -22.14 49.07 -57.06
CA ASP A 558 -20.88 49.71 -56.67
C ASP A 558 -20.45 50.64 -57.82
N LEU A 559 -20.33 51.94 -57.56
CA LEU A 559 -19.64 52.88 -58.44
C LEU A 559 -18.29 53.26 -57.84
N LEU A 560 -17.27 53.03 -58.67
CA LEU A 560 -15.84 52.98 -58.42
C LEU A 560 -15.20 54.36 -58.16
N SER A 561 -14.15 54.33 -57.32
CA SER A 561 -13.05 55.31 -57.32
C SER A 561 -12.24 55.23 -58.62
N PRO A 562 -11.71 56.34 -59.18
CA PRO A 562 -10.97 56.31 -60.44
C PRO A 562 -9.45 56.25 -60.25
N SER A 563 -8.77 55.48 -61.10
CA SER A 563 -7.33 55.62 -61.35
C SER A 563 -7.00 55.54 -62.85
N GLN A 564 -6.41 56.64 -63.32
CA GLN A 564 -5.27 56.74 -64.25
C GLN A 564 -5.44 56.60 -65.78
N ALA A 565 -5.13 57.74 -66.43
CA ALA A 565 -4.39 57.96 -67.68
C ALA A 565 -4.94 57.46 -69.02
N MET A 566 -5.36 58.42 -69.88
CA MET A 566 -4.85 58.56 -71.26
C MET A 566 -5.23 59.91 -71.90
N ALA A 567 -4.19 60.58 -72.42
CA ALA A 567 -4.05 61.45 -73.59
C ALA A 567 -5.18 62.42 -74.06
N GLU A 568 -4.77 63.70 -74.15
CA GLU A 568 -5.10 64.72 -75.18
C GLU A 568 -6.56 64.89 -75.65
N LYS A 569 -7.20 66.02 -75.31
CA LYS A 569 -7.34 67.22 -76.18
C LYS A 569 -8.19 68.32 -75.53
N ASP A 570 -7.59 69.51 -75.42
CA ASP A 570 -8.11 70.89 -75.46
C ASP A 570 -9.46 71.36 -74.89
N SER A 571 -9.34 72.54 -74.26
CA SER A 571 -10.34 73.59 -73.95
C SER A 571 -11.27 73.32 -72.75
N GLY A 572 -11.42 74.16 -71.72
CA GLY A 572 -10.93 75.52 -71.43
C GLY A 572 -11.97 76.23 -70.54
N SER A 573 -11.56 76.65 -69.33
CA SER A 573 -12.14 77.63 -68.37
C SER A 573 -12.17 77.03 -66.95
N SER A 574 -11.20 77.29 -66.09
CA SER A 574 -10.95 78.51 -65.30
C SER A 574 -12.02 78.79 -64.24
N ASP A 575 -11.73 78.34 -63.01
CA ASP A 575 -11.82 79.09 -61.73
C ASP A 575 -11.48 78.07 -60.62
N CYS A 576 -10.26 77.98 -60.08
CA CYS A 576 -9.46 78.94 -59.32
C CYS A 576 -10.12 79.39 -58.00
N MET A 577 -9.76 78.73 -56.90
CA MET A 577 -9.01 79.27 -55.73
C MET A 577 -9.19 78.29 -54.55
N GLU A 578 -8.14 77.53 -54.21
CA GLU A 578 -7.16 77.83 -53.15
C GLU A 578 -7.80 77.88 -51.74
N VAL A 579 -7.70 76.79 -50.97
CA VAL A 579 -6.56 76.37 -50.12
C VAL A 579 -6.34 77.33 -48.95
N GLN A 580 -6.65 76.84 -47.75
CA GLN A 580 -6.12 77.38 -46.50
C GLN A 580 -5.57 76.22 -45.69
N LEU A 581 -4.25 76.09 -45.70
CA LEU A 581 -3.47 75.35 -44.72
C LEU A 581 -2.75 76.38 -43.87
N GLU A 582 -2.83 76.25 -42.56
CA GLU A 582 -1.73 76.68 -41.70
C GLU A 582 -1.53 75.68 -40.55
N PRO A 583 -0.28 75.32 -40.19
CA PRO A 583 0.01 74.20 -39.30
C PRO A 583 0.48 74.62 -37.89
N MET A 584 0.31 73.65 -36.98
CA MET A 584 0.96 73.41 -35.68
C MET A 584 1.74 74.52 -34.94
N GLY A 585 1.29 74.76 -33.69
CA GLY A 585 2.18 74.57 -32.54
C GLY A 585 2.11 75.63 -31.44
N ARG A 586 1.38 75.35 -30.35
CA ARG A 586 1.96 75.01 -29.04
C ARG A 586 0.90 74.45 -28.09
#